data_AF-A0A8B7NIC6-F1
#
_entry.id   AF-A0A8B7NIC6-F1
#
_cell.length_a   1.000
_cell.length_b   1.000
_cell.length_c   1.000
_cell.angle_alpha   90.00
_cell.angle_beta   90.00
_cell.angle_gamma   90.00
#
_symmetry.space_group_name_H-M   'P 1'
#
loop_
_entity.id
_entity.type
_entity.pdbx_description
1 polymer ?
#
loop_
_entity_poly.entity_id
_entity_poly.type
_entity_poly.pdbx_seq_one_letter_code
_entity_poly.pdbx_strand_id
1 'polypeptide(L)'
;MPQDAGRSTGIVTTTRVTHASPAGNYAHTAERHWESDNDVEDYNADPDACDDIAEQLVLGNTGSKIKVIMGGGRKKFLPKDAIDPEGETSGRRKDDKNLIDTWINQKNLLGTNSYVWNRDQLFTVDTANTDYLLDVDNGGLETS
;
A
#
# COMPACT_ATOMS: atom_id res chain seq x y z
N MET A 1 20.68 5.73 -3.66
CA MET A 1 19.28 5.86 -4.13
C MET A 1 18.79 7.30 -3.93
N PRO A 2 17.74 7.77 -4.62
CA PRO A 2 17.22 9.15 -4.46
C PRO A 2 16.91 9.53 -3.01
N GLN A 3 16.38 8.59 -2.22
CA GLN A 3 16.08 8.78 -0.80
C GLN A 3 17.34 8.98 0.05
N ASP A 4 18.45 8.30 -0.26
CA ASP A 4 19.74 8.49 0.44
C ASP A 4 20.32 9.88 0.21
N ALA A 5 19.94 10.52 -0.90
CA ALA A 5 20.29 11.90 -1.23
C ALA A 5 19.28 12.93 -0.70
N GLY A 6 18.33 12.52 0.16
CA GLY A 6 17.30 13.39 0.73
C GLY A 6 16.22 13.83 -0.25
N ARG A 7 16.07 13.15 -1.40
CA ARG A 7 15.03 13.48 -2.40
C ARG A 7 13.73 12.74 -2.13
N SER A 8 12.61 13.43 -2.35
CA SER A 8 11.28 12.84 -2.32
C SER A 8 11.08 11.82 -3.44
N THR A 9 10.34 10.75 -3.15
CA THR A 9 9.96 9.70 -4.11
C THR A 9 8.45 9.49 -4.11
N GLY A 10 7.91 9.08 -5.25
CA GLY A 10 6.49 8.75 -5.41
C GLY A 10 6.26 7.63 -6.42
N ILE A 11 5.16 6.90 -6.27
CA ILE A 11 4.70 5.85 -7.17
C ILE A 11 3.28 6.17 -7.59
N VAL A 12 3.02 6.13 -8.90
CA VAL A 12 1.69 6.30 -9.47
C VAL A 12 1.49 5.18 -10.49
N THR A 13 0.43 4.42 -10.34
CA THR A 13 0.08 3.33 -11.25
C THR A 13 -1.43 3.19 -11.39
N THR A 14 -1.88 2.65 -12.53
CA THR A 14 -3.27 2.22 -12.71
C THR A 14 -3.51 0.78 -12.25
N THR A 15 -2.44 0.04 -11.92
CA THR A 15 -2.51 -1.32 -11.37
C THR A 15 -2.62 -1.28 -9.85
N ARG A 16 -2.60 -2.45 -9.20
CA ARG A 16 -2.30 -2.52 -7.76
C ARG A 16 -0.93 -1.94 -7.47
N VAL A 17 -0.81 -1.16 -6.38
CA VAL A 17 0.48 -0.59 -5.95
C VAL A 17 1.47 -1.67 -5.48
N THR A 18 0.95 -2.86 -5.16
CA THR A 18 1.66 -4.10 -4.82
C THR A 18 2.01 -4.96 -6.04
N HIS A 19 1.56 -4.59 -7.25
CA HIS A 19 1.90 -5.34 -8.46
C HIS A 19 3.41 -5.32 -8.72
N ALA A 20 3.93 -6.29 -9.49
CA ALA A 20 5.36 -6.45 -9.73
C ALA A 20 6.08 -5.19 -10.22
N SER A 21 5.46 -4.44 -11.14
CA SER A 21 6.07 -3.23 -11.72
C SER A 21 6.30 -2.11 -10.70
N PRO A 22 5.30 -1.69 -9.89
CA PRO A 22 5.54 -0.73 -8.81
C PRO A 22 6.38 -1.32 -7.67
N ALA A 23 6.18 -2.59 -7.30
CA ALA A 23 6.88 -3.28 -6.22
C ALA A 23 8.41 -3.29 -6.40
N GLY A 24 8.90 -3.38 -7.64
CA GLY A 24 10.34 -3.34 -7.94
C GLY A 24 11.07 -2.07 -7.48
N ASN A 25 10.34 -0.99 -7.13
CA ASN A 25 10.95 0.23 -6.60
C ASN A 25 11.19 0.19 -5.08
N TYR A 26 10.52 -0.69 -4.33
CA TYR A 26 10.53 -0.65 -2.87
C TYR A 26 10.58 -2.01 -2.16
N ALA A 27 10.18 -3.10 -2.80
CA ALA A 27 10.06 -4.42 -2.21
C ALA A 27 11.18 -5.36 -2.66
N HIS A 28 11.56 -6.27 -1.77
CA HIS A 28 12.41 -7.42 -2.00
C HIS A 28 11.62 -8.68 -1.63
N THR A 29 11.18 -9.41 -2.65
CA THR A 29 10.42 -10.65 -2.48
C THR A 29 10.98 -11.73 -3.40
N ALA A 30 10.90 -12.99 -2.96
CA ALA A 30 11.25 -14.14 -3.80
C ALA A 30 10.17 -14.45 -4.84
N GLU A 31 8.93 -14.02 -4.59
CA GLU A 31 7.77 -14.26 -5.46
C GLU A 31 6.94 -12.97 -5.58
N ARG A 32 6.67 -12.58 -6.83
CA ARG A 32 5.94 -11.34 -7.16
C ARG A 32 4.46 -11.39 -6.78
N HIS A 33 3.93 -12.59 -6.55
CA HIS A 33 2.54 -12.80 -6.15
C HIS A 33 2.29 -12.62 -4.65
N TRP A 34 3.34 -12.48 -3.83
CA TRP A 34 3.24 -12.20 -2.39
C TRP A 34 2.80 -10.75 -2.10
N GLU A 35 1.64 -10.36 -2.63
CA GLU A 35 1.09 -9.00 -2.50
C GLU A 35 0.50 -8.74 -1.10
N SER A 36 0.09 -9.80 -0.39
CA SER A 36 -0.36 -9.83 1.01
C SER A 36 0.08 -11.13 1.68
N ASP A 37 0.06 -11.17 3.00
CA ASP A 37 0.27 -12.36 3.85
C ASP A 37 -0.54 -13.59 3.38
N ASN A 38 -1.81 -13.40 2.98
CA ASN A 38 -2.61 -14.48 2.42
C ASN A 38 -1.97 -15.12 1.18
N ASP A 39 -1.35 -14.30 0.31
CA ASP A 39 -0.70 -14.83 -0.90
C ASP A 39 0.62 -15.53 -0.57
N VAL A 40 1.30 -15.16 0.51
CA VAL A 40 2.49 -15.87 0.99
C VAL A 40 2.10 -17.29 1.40
N GLU A 41 1.03 -17.42 2.18
CA GLU A 41 0.47 -18.72 2.58
C GLU A 41 0.00 -19.56 1.38
N ASP A 42 -0.69 -18.95 0.41
CA ASP A 42 -1.22 -19.65 -0.77
C ASP A 42 -0.09 -20.29 -1.62
N TYR A 43 1.15 -19.79 -1.49
CA TYR A 43 2.35 -20.32 -2.12
C TYR A 43 3.20 -21.22 -1.20
N ASN A 44 2.65 -21.68 -0.07
CA ASN A 44 3.30 -22.52 0.93
C ASN A 44 4.58 -21.90 1.54
N ALA A 45 4.60 -20.57 1.67
CA ALA A 45 5.63 -19.86 2.42
C ALA A 45 5.08 -19.38 3.78
N ASP A 46 5.98 -19.05 4.70
CA ASP A 46 5.65 -18.59 6.04
C ASP A 46 5.54 -17.05 6.05
N PRO A 47 4.33 -16.47 6.25
CA PRO A 47 4.14 -15.03 6.31
C PRO A 47 4.83 -14.36 7.51
N ASP A 48 5.15 -15.10 8.58
CA ASP A 48 5.89 -14.55 9.72
C ASP A 48 7.40 -14.45 9.44
N ALA A 49 7.91 -15.22 8.46
CA ALA A 49 9.31 -15.20 8.06
C ALA A 49 9.57 -14.30 6.83
N CYS A 50 8.54 -14.01 6.05
CA CYS A 50 8.63 -13.28 4.77
C CYS A 50 7.59 -12.16 4.70
N ASP A 51 8.04 -10.92 4.93
CA ASP A 51 7.19 -9.73 4.76
C ASP A 51 6.59 -9.67 3.35
N ASP A 52 5.27 -9.52 3.26
CA ASP A 52 4.58 -9.35 1.98
C ASP A 52 4.83 -7.96 1.36
N ILE A 53 4.53 -7.79 0.07
CA ILE A 53 4.80 -6.54 -0.65
C ILE A 53 4.03 -5.35 -0.01
N ALA A 54 2.80 -5.54 0.48
CA ALA A 54 2.04 -4.45 1.12
C ALA A 54 2.70 -4.03 2.44
N GLU A 55 3.19 -4.98 3.24
CA GLU A 55 3.97 -4.69 4.44
C GLU A 55 5.28 -3.96 4.11
N GLN A 56 6.01 -4.42 3.10
CA GLN A 56 7.24 -3.75 2.68
C GLN A 56 6.99 -2.33 2.15
N LEU A 57 5.81 -2.05 1.58
CA LEU A 57 5.42 -0.70 1.19
C LEU A 57 5.23 0.22 2.40
N VAL A 58 4.60 -0.27 3.47
CA VAL A 58 4.24 0.55 4.63
C VAL A 58 5.36 0.61 5.66
N LEU A 59 5.96 -0.54 5.98
CA LEU A 59 6.93 -0.74 7.06
C LEU A 59 8.37 -0.83 6.57
N GLY A 60 8.59 -1.20 5.31
CA GLY A 60 9.93 -1.39 4.75
C GLY A 60 10.75 -0.10 4.70
N ASN A 61 12.08 -0.23 4.73
CA ASN A 61 13.00 0.91 4.79
C ASN A 61 12.89 1.88 3.60
N THR A 62 12.52 1.38 2.42
CA THR A 62 12.33 2.20 1.21
C THR A 62 10.88 2.65 1.06
N GLY A 63 9.93 1.71 1.21
CA GLY A 63 8.50 1.96 1.04
C GLY A 63 7.98 3.01 2.02
N SER A 64 8.34 2.89 3.31
CA SER A 64 7.91 3.80 4.37
C SER A 64 8.34 5.25 4.15
N LYS A 65 9.31 5.53 3.27
CA LYS A 65 9.80 6.89 2.98
C LYS A 65 9.16 7.52 1.75
N ILE A 66 8.35 6.75 1.00
CA ILE A 66 7.64 7.26 -0.17
C ILE A 66 6.63 8.32 0.26
N LYS A 67 6.66 9.48 -0.42
CA LYS A 67 5.81 10.63 -0.12
C LYS A 67 4.44 10.52 -0.78
N VAL A 68 4.38 9.95 -1.98
CA VAL A 68 3.16 9.84 -2.76
C VAL A 68 3.00 8.40 -3.25
N ILE A 69 1.92 7.75 -2.88
CA ILE A 69 1.56 6.40 -3.35
C ILE A 69 0.16 6.53 -3.94
N MET A 70 0.01 6.28 -5.23
CA MET A 70 -1.30 6.32 -5.90
C MET A 70 -1.50 5.10 -6.81
N GLY A 71 -2.64 4.43 -6.66
CA GLY A 71 -3.05 3.33 -7.51
C GLY A 71 -4.13 2.48 -6.85
N GLY A 72 -4.25 1.21 -7.26
CA GLY A 72 -5.26 0.32 -6.71
C GLY A 72 -4.74 -0.70 -5.70
N GLY A 73 -5.61 -1.64 -5.32
CA GLY A 73 -5.25 -2.81 -4.53
C GLY A 73 -5.57 -2.73 -3.04
N ARG A 74 -6.53 -1.88 -2.64
CA ARG A 74 -6.92 -1.67 -1.24
C ARG A 74 -7.09 -2.95 -0.43
N LYS A 75 -7.69 -3.98 -1.04
CA LYS A 75 -7.94 -5.28 -0.39
C LYS A 75 -6.68 -5.94 0.20
N LYS A 76 -5.50 -5.69 -0.36
CA LYS A 76 -4.21 -6.24 0.14
C LYS A 76 -3.70 -5.55 1.41
N PHE A 77 -4.26 -4.41 1.76
CA PHE A 77 -3.90 -3.61 2.93
C PHE A 77 -4.89 -3.77 4.09
N LEU A 78 -6.06 -4.37 3.84
CA LEU A 78 -7.13 -4.50 4.81
C LEU A 78 -7.25 -5.95 5.32
N PRO A 79 -7.62 -6.16 6.59
CA PRO A 79 -7.93 -7.48 7.13
C PRO A 79 -9.24 -8.01 6.56
N LYS A 80 -9.39 -9.34 6.53
CA LYS A 80 -10.59 -10.04 6.02
C LYS A 80 -11.91 -9.67 6.68
N ASP A 81 -11.87 -9.03 7.85
CA ASP A 81 -13.06 -8.60 8.58
C ASP A 81 -13.34 -7.09 8.41
N ALA A 82 -12.45 -6.34 7.76
CA ALA A 82 -12.67 -4.93 7.46
C ALA A 82 -13.61 -4.76 6.25
N ILE A 83 -14.59 -3.86 6.42
CA ILE A 83 -15.53 -3.47 5.37
C ILE A 83 -14.88 -2.41 4.50
N ASP A 84 -14.81 -2.69 3.20
CA ASP A 84 -14.32 -1.73 2.21
C ASP A 84 -15.36 -0.60 1.99
N PRO A 85 -14.96 0.69 2.13
CA PRO A 85 -15.85 1.84 1.93
C PRO A 85 -16.43 1.98 0.50
N GLU A 86 -15.84 1.34 -0.52
CA GLU A 86 -16.42 1.30 -1.88
C GLU A 86 -17.39 0.12 -2.13
N GLY A 87 -17.51 -0.84 -1.19
CA GLY A 87 -18.38 -2.05 -1.26
C GLY A 87 -17.90 -3.14 -2.25
N GLU A 88 -18.15 -4.46 -2.17
CA GLU A 88 -18.82 -5.39 -1.22
C GLU A 88 -17.85 -6.54 -0.80
N THR A 89 -16.55 -6.34 -0.87
CA THR A 89 -15.57 -7.39 -0.53
C THR A 89 -14.71 -6.96 0.62
N SER A 90 -14.55 -7.86 1.60
CA SER A 90 -13.63 -7.61 2.69
C SER A 90 -12.18 -7.57 2.22
N GLY A 91 -11.30 -7.12 3.11
CA GLY A 91 -9.86 -7.26 2.92
C GLY A 91 -9.41 -8.70 2.67
N ARG A 92 -8.15 -8.87 2.30
CA ARG A 92 -7.56 -10.18 2.01
C ARG A 92 -6.56 -10.64 3.05
N ARG A 93 -6.16 -9.75 3.97
CA ARG A 93 -5.18 -10.12 5.00
C ARG A 93 -5.77 -11.05 6.05
N LYS A 94 -5.01 -12.07 6.43
CA LYS A 94 -5.33 -13.08 7.45
C LYS A 94 -4.64 -12.79 8.79
N ASP A 95 -3.64 -11.92 8.80
CA ASP A 95 -2.89 -11.49 9.98
C ASP A 95 -3.56 -10.36 10.80
N ASP A 96 -4.82 -10.05 10.48
CA ASP A 96 -5.63 -9.00 11.12
C ASP A 96 -5.02 -7.57 11.07
N LYS A 97 -3.98 -7.34 10.26
CA LYS A 97 -3.36 -6.01 10.14
C LYS A 97 -4.17 -5.11 9.21
N ASN A 98 -4.43 -3.88 9.68
CA ASN A 98 -4.84 -2.78 8.81
C ASN A 98 -3.61 -1.91 8.49
N LEU A 99 -3.05 -2.12 7.30
CA LEU A 99 -1.85 -1.42 6.85
C LEU A 99 -2.12 0.04 6.47
N ILE A 100 -3.37 0.40 6.12
CA ILE A 100 -3.76 1.80 5.89
C ILE A 100 -3.70 2.57 7.20
N ASP A 101 -4.32 2.05 8.26
CA ASP A 101 -4.27 2.67 9.59
C ASP A 101 -2.83 2.75 10.11
N THR A 102 -2.05 1.68 9.86
CA THR A 102 -0.63 1.66 10.21
C THR A 102 0.15 2.77 9.50
N TRP A 103 -0.08 2.95 8.19
CA TRP A 103 0.54 4.03 7.42
C TRP A 103 0.14 5.41 7.96
N ILE A 104 -1.17 5.64 8.19
CA ILE A 104 -1.69 6.91 8.72
C ILE A 104 -1.04 7.23 10.07
N ASN A 105 -1.01 6.26 10.99
CA ASN A 105 -0.42 6.42 12.31
C ASN A 105 1.08 6.74 12.24
N GLN A 106 1.82 6.07 11.35
CA GLN A 106 3.23 6.39 11.15
C GLN A 106 3.43 7.79 10.57
N LYS A 107 2.63 8.21 9.59
CA LYS A 107 2.78 9.53 8.97
C LYS A 107 2.37 10.66 9.89
N ASN A 108 1.36 10.47 10.74
CA ASN A 108 0.97 11.42 11.79
C ASN A 108 2.13 11.77 12.73
N LEU A 109 3.09 10.86 12.94
CA LEU A 109 4.28 11.11 13.75
C LEU A 109 5.37 11.91 13.01
N LEU A 110 5.31 11.98 11.68
CA LEU A 110 6.33 12.55 10.81
C LEU A 110 5.91 13.87 10.14
N GLY A 111 4.62 14.10 9.95
CA GLY A 111 4.09 15.26 9.25
C GLY A 111 2.60 15.13 8.94
N THR A 112 2.10 15.96 8.03
CA THR A 112 0.71 15.89 7.60
C THR A 112 0.52 14.81 6.54
N ASN A 113 -0.58 14.06 6.63
CA ASN A 113 -0.91 13.05 5.64
C ASN A 113 -2.36 13.16 5.18
N SER A 114 -2.61 12.63 3.99
CA SER A 114 -3.94 12.48 3.44
C SER A 114 -4.08 11.07 2.88
N TYR A 115 -5.09 10.34 3.37
CA TYR A 115 -5.53 9.09 2.79
C TYR A 115 -6.80 9.36 1.99
N VAL A 116 -6.77 8.98 0.72
CA VAL A 116 -7.91 9.12 -0.20
C VAL A 116 -8.14 7.80 -0.91
N TRP A 117 -9.38 7.61 -1.33
CA TRP A 117 -9.81 6.31 -1.85
C TRP A 117 -10.78 6.43 -3.04
N ASN A 118 -11.18 7.66 -3.39
CA ASN A 118 -11.97 7.94 -4.57
C ASN A 118 -11.52 9.25 -5.23
N ARG A 119 -11.98 9.43 -6.47
CA ARG A 119 -11.67 10.60 -7.30
C ARG A 119 -11.97 11.92 -6.59
N ASP A 120 -13.14 12.06 -6.00
CA ASP A 120 -13.57 13.34 -5.42
C ASP A 120 -12.66 13.76 -4.26
N GLN A 121 -12.31 12.82 -3.38
CA GLN A 121 -11.35 13.06 -2.30
C GLN A 121 -9.98 13.47 -2.83
N LEU A 122 -9.47 12.79 -3.86
CA LEU A 122 -8.18 13.13 -4.46
C LEU A 122 -8.15 14.57 -4.98
N PHE A 123 -9.24 15.03 -5.62
CA PHE A 123 -9.35 16.42 -6.11
C PHE A 123 -9.47 17.47 -4.98
N THR A 124 -9.81 17.04 -3.75
CA THR A 124 -9.92 17.93 -2.59
C THR A 124 -8.67 17.97 -1.72
N VAL A 125 -7.63 17.17 -2.02
CA VAL A 125 -6.39 17.15 -1.24
C VAL A 125 -5.70 18.52 -1.31
N ASP A 126 -5.42 19.10 -0.14
CA ASP A 126 -4.61 20.30 -0.03
C ASP A 126 -3.12 19.95 -0.22
N THR A 127 -2.67 20.03 -1.46
CA THR A 127 -1.29 19.74 -1.85
C THR A 127 -0.25 20.67 -1.20
N ALA A 128 -0.64 21.83 -0.69
CA ALA A 128 0.28 22.75 -0.01
C ALA A 128 0.55 22.32 1.44
N ASN A 129 -0.41 21.64 2.07
CA ASN A 129 -0.36 21.25 3.48
C ASN A 129 -0.32 19.72 3.67
N THR A 130 -0.01 18.95 2.63
CA THR A 130 0.07 17.47 2.70
C THR A 130 1.49 17.00 2.41
N ASP A 131 2.20 16.50 3.43
CA ASP A 131 3.55 15.94 3.28
C ASP A 131 3.54 14.53 2.68
N TYR A 132 2.49 13.76 2.97
CA TYR A 132 2.33 12.37 2.53
C TYR A 132 0.93 12.12 1.96
N LEU A 133 0.85 11.51 0.78
CA LEU A 133 -0.40 11.13 0.13
C LEU A 133 -0.42 9.62 -0.10
N LEU A 134 -1.48 8.97 0.39
CA LEU A 134 -1.82 7.59 0.07
C LEU A 134 -3.19 7.59 -0.61
N ASP A 135 -3.19 7.33 -1.91
CA ASP A 135 -4.37 7.09 -2.72
C ASP A 135 -4.41 5.60 -3.09
N VAL A 136 -5.32 4.85 -2.48
CA VAL A 136 -5.49 3.43 -2.79
C VAL A 136 -6.95 3.16 -3.11
N ASP A 137 -7.24 3.06 -4.40
CA ASP A 137 -8.54 2.67 -4.92
C ASP A 137 -8.70 1.13 -5.01
N ASN A 138 -9.88 0.66 -5.41
CA ASN A 138 -10.09 -0.76 -5.65
C ASN A 138 -9.38 -1.29 -6.91
N GLY A 139 -9.00 -0.43 -7.86
CA GLY A 139 -8.18 -0.76 -9.03
C GLY A 139 -8.76 -1.82 -9.95
N GLY A 140 -9.35 -1.39 -11.07
CA GLY A 140 -9.86 -2.28 -12.12
C GLY A 140 -8.77 -2.95 -12.96
N LEU A 141 -8.50 -4.23 -12.68
CA LEU A 141 -8.35 -5.37 -13.59
C LEU A 141 -7.83 -6.53 -12.72
N GLU A 142 -8.74 -7.18 -11.99
CA GLU A 142 -8.51 -8.57 -11.57
C GLU A 142 -8.53 -9.40 -12.87
N THR A 143 -7.36 -9.71 -13.44
CA THR A 143 -7.29 -10.78 -14.42
C THR A 143 -7.58 -12.07 -13.68
N SER A 144 -8.79 -12.58 -13.95
CA SER A 144 -9.31 -13.94 -13.72
C SER A 144 -8.25 -15.03 -13.52
#